data_AF-A0AAU9MEZ6-F1
#
_entry.id   AF-A0AAU9MEZ6-F1
#
_cell.length_a   1.000
_cell.length_b   1.000
_cell.length_c   1.000
_cell.angle_alpha   90.00
_cell.angle_beta   90.00
_cell.angle_gamma   90.00
#
_symmetry.space_group_name_H-M   'P 1'
#
loop_
_entity.id
_entity.type
_entity.pdbx_description
1 polymer ?
#
loop_
_entity_poly.entity_id
_entity_poly.type
_entity_poly.pdbx_seq_one_letter_code
_entity_poly.pdbx_strand_id
1 'polypeptide(L)'
;MAIRGRSVEASTKQCTTDFDFQEHSAMLDESKFDVHLKLWALRIPREFCKVATKLLNGHMLDRPRIKPITEDPTSEKTRYVILSERVQNPDLSDIPTKNLDELKKLCKIETVPYSLTLGYSYWGADHVLKQILPSGLEVPSSFETIVTLLI
;
A
#
# COMPACT_ATOMS: atom_id res chain seq x y z
N MET A 1 -52.62 -23.56 -54.96
CA MET A 1 -53.82 -23.85 -54.15
C MET A 1 -53.36 -24.08 -52.72
N ALA A 2 -53.65 -23.14 -51.81
CA ALA A 2 -53.43 -23.20 -50.36
C ALA A 2 -51.93 -23.33 -49.93
N ILE A 3 -51.45 -22.91 -48.76
CA ILE A 3 -52.12 -22.60 -47.49
C ILE A 3 -51.36 -21.48 -46.74
N ARG A 4 -52.18 -20.59 -46.22
CA ARG A 4 -52.02 -19.44 -45.32
C ARG A 4 -51.26 -19.80 -44.02
N GLY A 5 -50.07 -19.22 -43.82
CA GLY A 5 -49.38 -19.22 -42.52
C GLY A 5 -49.89 -18.06 -41.65
N ARG A 6 -50.66 -18.37 -40.61
CA ARG A 6 -51.21 -17.42 -39.64
C ARG A 6 -50.19 -17.25 -38.52
N SER A 7 -49.50 -16.10 -38.50
CA SER A 7 -48.73 -15.65 -37.34
C SER A 7 -49.72 -15.16 -36.28
N VAL A 8 -49.71 -15.79 -35.10
CA VAL A 8 -50.45 -15.34 -33.94
C VAL A 8 -49.45 -14.70 -32.97
N GLU A 9 -49.53 -13.37 -32.85
CA GLU A 9 -48.80 -12.59 -31.85
C GLU A 9 -49.34 -12.92 -30.46
N ALA A 10 -48.55 -13.62 -29.67
CA ALA A 10 -48.81 -13.82 -28.24
C ALA A 10 -48.11 -12.72 -27.44
N SER A 11 -48.93 -11.79 -26.99
CA SER A 11 -48.64 -10.72 -26.04
C SER A 11 -47.89 -11.27 -24.81
N THR A 12 -46.59 -11.03 -24.75
CA THR A 12 -45.81 -11.19 -23.51
C THR A 12 -45.95 -9.89 -22.74
N LYS A 13 -46.75 -9.94 -21.68
CA LYS A 13 -46.95 -8.84 -20.75
C LYS A 13 -45.64 -8.57 -20.02
N GLN A 14 -45.04 -7.43 -20.34
CA GLN A 14 -43.91 -6.88 -19.60
C GLN A 14 -44.43 -6.40 -18.25
N CYS A 15 -44.22 -7.18 -17.20
CA CYS A 15 -44.40 -6.72 -15.83
C CYS A 15 -43.08 -6.08 -15.42
N THR A 16 -43.02 -4.76 -15.55
CA THR A 16 -42.04 -3.90 -14.89
C THR A 16 -42.19 -4.06 -13.39
N THR A 17 -41.31 -4.86 -12.79
CA THR A 17 -40.97 -4.69 -11.38
C THR A 17 -39.67 -3.93 -11.35
N ASP A 18 -39.78 -2.60 -11.22
CA ASP A 18 -38.75 -1.76 -10.61
C ASP A 18 -38.49 -2.32 -9.22
N PHE A 19 -37.50 -3.21 -9.15
CA PHE A 19 -36.79 -3.47 -7.91
C PHE A 19 -35.49 -2.70 -8.06
N ASP A 20 -35.48 -1.48 -7.54
CA ASP A 20 -34.25 -0.76 -7.23
C ASP A 20 -33.45 -1.66 -6.28
N PHE A 21 -32.55 -2.48 -6.85
CA PHE A 21 -31.33 -2.81 -6.15
C PHE A 21 -30.65 -1.47 -5.97
N GLN A 22 -30.91 -0.83 -4.84
CA GLN A 22 -30.00 0.16 -4.34
C GLN A 22 -28.74 -0.63 -4.01
N GLU A 23 -27.91 -0.79 -5.04
CA GLU A 23 -26.52 -1.17 -4.97
C GLU A 23 -25.87 -0.10 -4.11
N HIS A 24 -26.05 -0.22 -2.80
CA HIS A 24 -25.21 0.42 -1.85
C HIS A 24 -23.90 -0.34 -1.97
N SER A 25 -23.16 -0.05 -3.05
CA SER A 25 -21.73 -0.27 -3.06
C SER A 25 -21.26 0.52 -1.85
N ALA A 26 -21.05 -0.19 -0.75
CA ALA A 26 -20.23 0.33 0.32
C ALA A 26 -18.86 0.46 -0.33
N MET A 27 -18.65 1.57 -1.05
CA MET A 27 -17.36 1.95 -1.56
C MET A 27 -16.50 2.04 -0.32
N LEU A 28 -15.68 1.03 -0.12
CA LEU A 28 -14.69 1.04 0.93
C LEU A 28 -13.77 2.21 0.60
N ASP A 29 -13.80 3.21 1.48
CA ASP A 29 -12.87 4.32 1.41
C ASP A 29 -11.48 3.79 1.80
N GLU A 30 -10.75 3.30 0.79
CA GLU A 30 -9.43 2.70 0.92
C GLU A 30 -8.43 3.62 1.62
N SER A 31 -8.61 4.94 1.48
CA SER A 31 -7.78 5.95 2.13
C SER A 31 -7.85 5.91 3.66
N LYS A 32 -8.88 5.31 4.26
CA LYS A 32 -8.94 5.13 5.72
C LYS A 32 -7.88 4.19 6.26
N PHE A 33 -7.31 3.34 5.40
CA PHE A 33 -6.24 2.41 5.75
C PHE A 33 -4.85 2.98 5.44
N ASP A 34 -4.75 4.21 4.93
CA ASP A 34 -3.48 4.83 4.61
C ASP A 34 -2.71 5.14 5.90
N VAL A 35 -1.50 4.57 6.01
CA VAL A 35 -0.57 4.90 7.07
C VAL A 35 0.55 5.76 6.51
N HIS A 36 0.62 7.00 6.98
CA HIS A 36 1.68 7.93 6.61
C HIS A 36 2.84 7.85 7.59
N LEU A 37 4.00 7.41 7.10
CA LEU A 37 5.25 7.38 7.84
C LEU A 37 6.07 8.61 7.49
N LYS A 38 6.42 9.40 8.51
CA LYS A 38 7.39 10.48 8.40
C LYS A 38 8.75 9.91 8.80
N LEU A 39 9.62 9.78 7.83
CA LEU A 39 10.94 9.18 7.94
C LEU A 39 12.01 10.18 7.51
N TRP A 40 13.25 9.79 7.73
CA TRP A 40 14.41 10.46 7.15
C TRP A 40 15.02 9.59 6.07
N ALA A 41 15.61 10.22 5.07
CA ALA A 41 16.39 9.55 4.05
C ALA A 41 17.75 10.23 3.88
N LEU A 42 18.75 9.46 3.47
CA LEU A 42 20.05 9.98 3.10
C LEU A 42 20.16 10.05 1.58
N ARG A 43 20.54 11.20 1.06
CA ARG A 43 20.92 11.37 -0.34
C ARG A 43 22.33 10.87 -0.53
N ILE A 44 22.49 9.81 -1.32
CA ILE A 44 23.77 9.15 -1.58
C ILE A 44 23.95 8.94 -3.08
N PRO A 45 25.14 9.19 -3.65
CA PRO A 45 25.42 8.87 -5.05
C PRO A 45 25.25 7.37 -5.33
N ARG A 46 24.76 7.01 -6.53
CA ARG A 46 24.51 5.61 -6.93
C ARG A 46 25.70 4.68 -6.71
N GLU A 47 26.91 5.20 -6.93
CA GLU A 47 28.18 4.46 -6.80
C GLU A 47 28.42 3.93 -5.38
N PHE A 48 27.99 4.68 -4.36
CA PHE A 48 28.22 4.36 -2.95
C PHE A 48 27.04 3.68 -2.27
N CYS A 49 25.93 3.45 -2.98
CA CYS A 49 24.74 2.80 -2.40
C CYS A 49 25.05 1.43 -1.79
N LYS A 50 25.89 0.61 -2.45
CA LYS A 50 26.30 -0.70 -1.93
C LYS A 50 27.07 -0.60 -0.61
N VAL A 51 27.93 0.41 -0.48
CA VAL A 51 28.71 0.65 0.74
C VAL A 51 27.80 1.19 1.83
N ALA A 52 26.92 2.13 1.49
CA ALA A 52 25.91 2.67 2.40
C ALA A 52 25.02 1.56 2.99
N THR A 53 24.57 0.58 2.17
CA THR A 53 23.79 -0.56 2.68
C THR A 53 24.55 -1.39 3.71
N LYS A 54 25.87 -1.58 3.53
CA LYS A 54 26.70 -2.32 4.48
C LYS A 54 26.92 -1.52 5.77
N LEU A 55 27.21 -0.23 5.66
CA LEU A 55 27.48 0.65 6.79
C LEU A 55 26.20 0.94 7.61
N LEU A 56 25.07 1.08 6.95
CA LEU A 56 23.78 1.40 7.57
C LEU A 56 22.92 0.16 7.82
N ASN A 57 23.51 -1.03 7.76
CA ASN A 57 22.79 -2.27 7.99
C ASN A 57 22.13 -2.26 9.37
N GLY A 58 20.83 -2.59 9.43
CA GLY A 58 20.03 -2.51 10.65
C GLY A 58 19.47 -1.12 11.01
N HIS A 59 19.87 -0.06 10.28
CA HIS A 59 19.33 1.29 10.45
C HIS A 59 18.51 1.78 9.25
N MET A 60 18.54 1.04 8.15
CA MET A 60 17.67 1.27 6.98
C MET A 60 16.24 0.83 7.25
N LEU A 61 15.29 1.34 6.47
CA LEU A 61 13.89 0.94 6.57
C LEU A 61 13.75 -0.57 6.33
N ASP A 62 13.32 -1.28 7.37
CA ASP A 62 13.07 -2.72 7.32
C ASP A 62 11.56 -2.95 7.37
N ARG A 63 10.91 -2.78 6.21
CA ARG A 63 9.48 -3.09 6.03
C ARG A 63 9.30 -4.04 4.86
N PRO A 64 8.47 -5.08 5.00
CA PRO A 64 8.21 -6.01 3.91
C PRO A 64 7.64 -5.25 2.72
N ARG A 65 8.01 -5.67 1.49
CA ARG A 65 7.55 -5.08 0.21
C ARG A 65 8.00 -3.64 -0.07
N ILE A 66 8.68 -2.97 0.87
CA ILE A 66 9.24 -1.63 0.66
C ILE A 66 10.73 -1.74 0.39
N LYS A 67 11.20 -1.09 -0.68
CA LYS A 67 12.63 -1.02 -0.98
C LYS A 67 13.28 0.05 -0.10
N PRO A 68 14.35 -0.26 0.65
CA PRO A 68 15.02 0.73 1.50
C PRO A 68 15.84 1.76 0.70
N ILE A 69 16.03 1.54 -0.61
CA ILE A 69 16.69 2.49 -1.51
C ILE A 69 15.74 2.84 -2.64
N THR A 70 15.51 4.13 -2.85
CA THR A 70 14.62 4.68 -3.88
C THR A 70 15.32 5.71 -4.76
N GLU A 71 14.66 6.11 -5.83
CA GLU A 71 15.15 7.13 -6.74
C GLU A 71 15.05 8.52 -6.11
N ASP A 72 16.08 9.34 -6.29
CA ASP A 72 16.04 10.74 -5.88
C ASP A 72 15.33 11.56 -6.99
N PRO A 73 14.21 12.25 -6.69
CA PRO A 73 13.51 13.09 -7.66
C PRO A 73 14.32 14.33 -8.07
N THR A 74 15.33 14.71 -7.29
CA THR A 74 16.16 15.90 -7.56
C THR A 74 17.30 15.60 -8.53
N SER A 75 17.77 14.36 -8.58
CA SER A 75 18.86 13.98 -9.47
C SER A 75 18.86 12.48 -9.78
N GLU A 76 19.10 12.15 -11.04
CA GLU A 76 19.29 10.76 -11.43
C GLU A 76 20.60 10.17 -10.90
N LYS A 77 21.59 10.98 -10.51
CA LYS A 77 22.90 10.46 -10.06
C LYS A 77 22.89 9.98 -8.62
N THR A 78 21.87 10.38 -7.85
CA THR A 78 21.71 10.05 -6.44
C THR A 78 20.52 9.13 -6.22
N ARG A 79 20.50 8.52 -5.04
CA ARG A 79 19.42 7.68 -4.53
C ARG A 79 19.13 8.08 -3.10
N TYR A 80 17.89 7.88 -2.69
CA TYR A 80 17.48 8.01 -1.31
C TYR A 80 17.62 6.68 -0.60
N VAL A 81 18.43 6.66 0.46
CA VAL A 81 18.50 5.56 1.41
C VAL A 81 17.56 5.89 2.55
N ILE A 82 16.41 5.22 2.60
CA ILE A 82 15.38 5.46 3.62
C ILE A 82 15.84 4.83 4.93
N LEU A 83 15.81 5.63 5.99
CA LEU A 83 16.15 5.21 7.34
C LEU A 83 14.94 4.59 8.05
N SER A 84 15.21 3.76 9.03
CA SER A 84 14.19 3.15 9.88
C SER A 84 13.42 4.19 10.69
N GLU A 85 12.21 3.83 11.11
CA GLU A 85 11.35 4.65 12.00
C GLU A 85 12.01 4.97 13.34
N ARG A 86 13.09 4.28 13.72
CA ARG A 86 13.85 4.53 14.94
C ARG A 86 14.71 5.78 14.84
N VAL A 87 15.15 6.13 13.63
CA VAL A 87 15.95 7.33 13.39
C VAL A 87 14.98 8.49 13.21
N GLN A 88 14.75 9.24 14.29
CA GLN A 88 13.86 10.41 14.28
C GLN A 88 14.65 11.72 14.21
N ASN A 89 15.95 11.68 14.51
CA ASN A 89 16.79 12.87 14.59
C ASN A 89 17.53 13.10 13.25
N PRO A 90 17.52 14.33 12.72
CA PRO A 90 18.24 14.66 11.49
C PRO A 90 19.76 14.58 11.66
N ASP A 91 20.25 14.70 12.91
CA ASP A 91 21.67 14.59 13.28
C ASP A 91 22.20 13.15 13.27
N LEU A 92 21.34 12.16 12.99
CA LEU A 92 21.69 10.74 12.88
C LEU A 92 22.31 10.15 14.16
N SER A 93 22.00 10.71 15.33
CA SER A 93 22.48 10.25 16.64
C SER A 93 22.15 8.78 16.93
N ASP A 94 21.08 8.28 16.31
CA ASP A 94 20.61 6.89 16.42
C ASP A 94 21.49 5.88 15.64
N ILE A 95 22.42 6.36 14.81
CA ILE A 95 23.31 5.55 13.98
C ILE A 95 24.74 5.63 14.53
N PRO A 96 25.48 4.51 14.62
CA PRO A 96 26.86 4.52 15.08
C PRO A 96 27.73 5.51 14.31
N THR A 97 28.39 6.42 15.04
CA THR A 97 29.20 7.51 14.47
C THR A 97 30.29 6.98 13.54
N LYS A 98 30.89 5.82 13.86
CA LYS A 98 31.88 5.14 13.02
C LYS A 98 31.36 4.92 11.59
N ASN A 99 30.14 4.43 11.45
CA ASN A 99 29.54 4.09 10.16
C ASN A 99 29.24 5.37 9.36
N LEU A 100 28.80 6.43 10.05
CA LEU A 100 28.55 7.74 9.45
C LEU A 100 29.84 8.42 8.99
N ASP A 101 30.90 8.37 9.79
CA ASP A 101 32.22 8.92 9.44
C ASP A 101 32.83 8.23 8.22
N GLU A 102 32.77 6.90 8.16
CA GLU A 102 33.21 6.14 6.97
C GLU A 102 32.42 6.55 5.73
N LEU A 103 31.09 6.71 5.85
CA LEU A 103 30.25 7.12 4.74
C LEU A 103 30.53 8.58 4.29
N LYS A 104 30.70 9.50 5.24
CA LYS A 104 31.02 10.92 4.99
C LYS A 104 32.39 11.10 4.31
N LYS A 105 33.35 10.21 4.58
CA LYS A 105 34.67 10.22 3.91
C LYS A 105 34.58 9.86 2.43
N LEU A 106 33.64 9.00 2.06
CA LEU A 106 33.47 8.52 0.69
C LEU A 106 32.63 9.47 -0.16
N CYS A 107 31.57 10.04 0.42
CA CYS A 107 30.66 10.92 -0.31
C CYS A 107 30.03 11.98 0.60
N LYS A 108 29.59 13.09 -0.03
CA LYS A 108 28.72 14.06 0.64
C LYS A 108 27.35 13.41 0.85
N ILE A 109 26.97 13.26 2.11
CA ILE A 109 25.63 12.80 2.51
C ILE A 109 24.81 13.98 3.00
N GLU A 110 23.54 13.99 2.63
CA GLU A 110 22.57 14.98 3.07
C GLU A 110 21.35 14.25 3.62
N THR A 111 20.92 14.63 4.82
CA THR A 111 19.69 14.11 5.43
C THR A 111 18.51 14.90 4.90
N VAL A 112 17.54 14.22 4.30
CA VAL A 112 16.32 14.81 3.74
C VAL A 112 15.08 14.19 4.37
N PRO A 113 14.03 14.98 4.63
CA PRO A 113 12.76 14.44 5.10
C PRO A 113 12.12 13.58 4.01
N TYR A 114 11.55 12.43 4.39
CA TYR A 114 10.92 11.49 3.48
C TYR A 114 9.58 11.01 4.02
N SER A 115 8.52 11.19 3.24
CA SER A 115 7.18 10.68 3.59
C SER A 115 6.86 9.44 2.77
N LEU A 116 6.52 8.35 3.45
CA LEU A 116 6.07 7.11 2.83
C LEU A 116 4.61 6.85 3.20
N THR A 117 3.74 6.68 2.21
CA THR A 117 2.35 6.28 2.43
C THR A 117 2.20 4.78 2.15
N LEU A 118 1.75 4.04 3.15
CA LEU A 118 1.36 2.63 3.03
C LEU A 118 -0.15 2.57 2.86
N GLY A 119 -0.60 2.42 1.60
CA GLY A 119 -2.04 2.38 1.30
C GLY A 119 -2.64 0.99 1.37
N TYR A 120 -3.93 0.87 1.03
CA TYR A 120 -4.71 -0.37 1.10
C TYR A 120 -4.00 -1.61 0.50
N SER A 121 -3.38 -1.45 -0.67
CA SER A 121 -2.64 -2.54 -1.35
C SER A 121 -1.42 -3.07 -0.58
N TYR A 122 -0.93 -2.35 0.43
CA TYR A 122 0.15 -2.78 1.31
C TYR A 122 -0.33 -3.82 2.35
N TRP A 123 -1.58 -3.71 2.77
CA TRP A 123 -2.14 -4.48 3.87
C TRP A 123 -2.66 -5.85 3.41
N GLY A 124 -2.52 -6.85 4.26
CA GLY A 124 -3.21 -8.13 4.09
C GLY A 124 -4.65 -8.03 4.58
N ALA A 125 -5.52 -8.93 4.11
CA ALA A 125 -6.94 -8.97 4.49
C ALA A 125 -7.14 -9.01 6.01
N ASP A 126 -6.31 -9.74 6.75
CA ASP A 126 -6.34 -9.76 8.22
C ASP A 126 -6.15 -8.36 8.85
N HIS A 127 -5.18 -7.57 8.36
CA HIS A 127 -4.93 -6.23 8.90
C HIS A 127 -6.09 -5.29 8.59
N VAL A 128 -6.61 -5.34 7.36
CA VAL A 128 -7.78 -4.57 6.93
C VAL A 128 -9.00 -4.93 7.80
N LEU A 129 -9.30 -6.22 7.97
CA LEU A 129 -10.44 -6.68 8.77
C LEU A 129 -10.32 -6.24 10.24
N LYS A 130 -9.14 -6.33 10.85
CA LYS A 130 -8.90 -5.83 12.22
C LYS A 130 -9.23 -4.35 12.40
N GLN A 131 -9.01 -3.54 11.36
CA GLN A 131 -9.33 -2.10 11.43
C GLN A 131 -10.81 -1.80 11.20
N ILE A 132 -11.54 -2.66 10.49
CA ILE A 132 -12.98 -2.50 10.24
C ILE A 132 -13.80 -3.05 11.41
N LEU A 133 -13.32 -4.12 12.05
CA LEU A 133 -14.02 -4.76 13.16
C LEU A 133 -13.94 -3.92 14.46
N PRO A 134 -15.03 -3.88 15.25
CA PRO A 134 -15.00 -3.21 16.55
C PRO A 134 -14.00 -3.90 17.50
N SER A 135 -13.38 -3.09 18.37
CA SER A 135 -12.40 -3.57 19.35
C SER A 135 -13.02 -4.64 20.26
N GLY A 136 -12.52 -5.87 20.15
CA GLY A 136 -13.01 -7.02 20.92
C GLY A 136 -13.56 -8.17 20.07
N LEU A 137 -13.70 -8.00 18.76
CA LEU A 137 -14.02 -9.09 17.84
C LEU A 137 -12.73 -9.71 17.26
N GLU A 138 -12.53 -11.01 17.43
CA GLU A 138 -11.43 -11.71 16.76
C GLU A 138 -11.73 -11.86 15.27
N VAL A 139 -10.72 -11.69 14.41
CA VAL A 139 -10.87 -11.95 12.97
C VAL A 139 -11.07 -13.46 12.80
N PRO A 140 -12.18 -13.91 12.21
CA PRO A 140 -12.38 -15.32 11.97
C PRO A 140 -11.34 -15.82 10.95
N SER A 141 -10.78 -17.01 11.22
CA SER A 141 -9.73 -17.61 10.39
C SER A 141 -10.20 -18.02 8.99
N SER A 142 -11.50 -18.06 8.74
CA SER A 142 -12.11 -18.47 7.46
C SER A 142 -13.43 -17.73 7.25
N PHE A 143 -13.71 -17.38 6.01
CA PHE A 143 -15.00 -16.85 5.58
C PHE A 143 -15.54 -17.77 4.50
N GLU A 144 -16.78 -18.20 4.66
CA GLU A 144 -17.52 -18.94 3.63
C GLU A 144 -18.59 -18.03 3.05
N THR A 145 -18.69 -18.02 1.72
CA THR A 145 -19.78 -17.32 1.04
C THR A 145 -21.05 -18.15 1.21
N ILE A 146 -21.98 -17.68 2.04
CA ILE A 146 -23.33 -18.24 2.09
C ILE A 146 -24.07 -17.76 0.84
N VAL A 147 -24.14 -18.61 -0.19
CA VAL A 147 -25.06 -18.38 -1.31
C VAL A 147 -26.45 -18.76 -0.82
N THR A 148 -27.23 -17.76 -0.41
CA THR A 148 -28.66 -17.97 -0.14
C THR A 148 -29.36 -18.17 -1.47
N LEU A 149 -29.50 -19.43 -1.90
CA LEU A 149 -30.40 -19.79 -2.98
C LEU A 149 -31.83 -19.69 -2.41
N LEU A 150 -32.54 -18.61 -2.73
CA LEU A 150 -34.00 -18.55 -2.53
C LEU A 150 -34.62 -19.51 -3.55
N ILE A 151 -34.96 -20.72 -3.08
CA ILE A 151 -35.83 -21.69 -3.77
C ILE A 151 -37.29 -21.42 -3.45
#